data_AF-A0A971A359-F1
#
_entry.id   AF-A0A971A359-F1
#
_cell.length_a   1.000
_cell.length_b   1.000
_cell.length_c   1.000
_cell.angle_alpha   90.00
_cell.angle_beta   90.00
_cell.angle_gamma   90.00
#
_symmetry.space_group_name_H-M   'P 1'
#
loop_
_entity.id
_entity.type
_entity.pdbx_description
1 polymer ?
#
loop_
_entity_poly.entity_id
_entity_poly.type
_entity_poly.pdbx_seq_one_letter_code
_entity_poly.pdbx_strand_id
1 'polypeptide(L)' 'LGKKAMFKTGIWVESKAVHHYAELLETIDWDDETRRVIEKDQADEDGHIHRWRAMLQKA' A
#
# COMPACT_ATOMS: atom_id res chain seq x y z
N LEU A 1 -18.84 -8.43 9.80
CA LEU A 1 -18.20 -8.22 8.47
C LEU A 1 -17.71 -9.57 7.95
N GLY A 2 -17.93 -9.90 6.67
CA GLY A 2 -17.45 -11.15 6.06
C GLY A 2 -16.08 -11.01 5.38
N LYS A 3 -15.44 -12.13 5.03
CA LYS A 3 -14.09 -12.18 4.42
C LYS A 3 -13.92 -11.29 3.18
N LYS A 4 -14.94 -11.22 2.31
CA LYS A 4 -14.96 -10.32 1.13
C LYS A 4 -14.89 -8.84 1.52
N ALA A 5 -15.62 -8.44 2.57
CA ALA A 5 -15.62 -7.06 3.04
C ALA A 5 -14.25 -6.70 3.64
N MET A 6 -13.65 -7.62 4.41
CA MET A 6 -12.30 -7.44 4.95
C MET A 6 -11.26 -7.20 3.85
N PHE A 7 -11.26 -8.00 2.77
CA PHE A 7 -10.32 -7.79 1.66
C PHE A 7 -10.56 -6.46 0.94
N LYS A 8 -11.81 -6.06 0.72
CA LYS A 8 -12.13 -4.76 0.09
C LYS A 8 -11.67 -3.58 0.95
N THR A 9 -11.91 -3.64 2.26
CA THR A 9 -11.44 -2.63 3.20
C THR A 9 -9.92 -2.55 3.19
N GLY A 10 -9.25 -3.71 3.24
CA GLY A 10 -7.80 -3.76 3.12
C GLY A 10 -7.31 -3.08 1.84
N ILE A 11 -7.81 -3.50 0.67
CA ILE A 11 -7.40 -2.91 -0.62
C ILE A 11 -7.57 -1.38 -0.62
N TRP A 12 -8.66 -0.88 -0.02
CA TRP A 12 -8.89 0.55 0.09
C TRP A 12 -7.87 1.26 0.99
N VAL A 13 -7.53 0.68 2.15
CA VAL A 13 -6.52 1.24 3.07
C VAL A 13 -5.16 1.30 2.40
N GLU A 14 -4.68 0.20 1.80
CA GLU A 14 -3.34 0.21 1.18
C GLU A 14 -3.28 1.09 -0.07
N SER A 15 -4.39 1.22 -0.82
CA SER A 15 -4.44 2.18 -1.93
C SER A 15 -4.27 3.63 -1.44
N LYS A 16 -4.72 3.94 -0.22
CA LYS A 16 -4.46 5.22 0.42
C LYS A 16 -3.02 5.33 0.91
N ALA A 17 -2.47 4.25 1.48
CA ALA A 17 -1.06 4.22 1.89
C ALA A 17 -0.10 4.50 0.73
N VAL A 18 -0.27 3.80 -0.42
CA VAL A 18 0.52 4.04 -1.64
C VAL A 18 0.46 5.51 -2.07
N HIS A 19 -0.74 6.10 -2.06
CA HIS A 19 -0.94 7.51 -2.42
C HIS A 19 -0.21 8.46 -1.46
N HIS A 20 -0.36 8.28 -0.14
CA HIS A 20 0.30 9.15 0.83
C HIS A 20 1.82 8.96 0.82
N TYR A 21 2.33 7.74 0.62
CA TYR A 21 3.77 7.54 0.44
C TYR A 21 4.31 8.28 -0.79
N ALA A 22 3.55 8.33 -1.89
CA ALA A 22 3.95 9.12 -3.06
C ALA A 22 4.04 10.62 -2.71
N GLU A 23 3.04 11.15 -2.01
CA GLU A 23 3.04 12.55 -1.56
C GLU A 23 4.22 12.84 -0.62
N LEU A 24 4.53 11.93 0.31
CA LEU A 24 5.67 12.08 1.22
C LEU A 24 7.02 12.04 0.48
N LEU A 25 7.17 11.16 -0.50
CA LEU A 25 8.39 11.05 -1.33
C LEU A 25 8.59 12.26 -2.23
N GLU A 26 7.51 12.94 -2.63
CA GLU A 26 7.56 14.15 -3.46
C GLU A 26 7.83 15.43 -2.64
N THR A 27 7.28 15.52 -1.43
CA THR A 27 7.21 16.80 -0.69
C THR A 27 8.27 16.99 0.38
N ILE A 28 8.97 15.92 0.80
CA ILE A 28 9.97 15.97 1.87
C ILE A 28 11.35 15.67 1.29
N ASP A 29 12.35 16.44 1.72
CA ASP A 29 13.76 16.22 1.40
C ASP A 29 14.34 15.15 2.34
N TRP A 30 14.15 13.89 1.94
CA TRP A 30 14.69 12.73 2.65
C TRP A 30 16.17 12.53 2.34
N ASP A 31 16.94 12.13 3.33
CA ASP A 31 18.25 11.54 3.06
C ASP A 31 18.10 10.21 2.29
N ASP A 32 19.15 9.80 1.59
CA ASP A 32 19.13 8.62 0.71
C ASP A 32 18.77 7.31 1.44
N GLU A 33 19.14 7.16 2.71
CA GLU A 33 18.85 5.95 3.48
C GLU A 33 17.37 5.90 3.83
N THR A 34 16.84 6.98 4.42
CA THR A 34 15.42 7.06 4.77
C THR A 34 14.54 6.97 3.52
N ARG A 35 14.90 7.67 2.43
CA ARG A 35 14.15 7.64 1.18
C ARG A 35 13.94 6.21 0.67
N ARG A 36 14.99 5.39 0.68
CA ARG A 36 14.92 3.99 0.23
C ARG A 36 13.99 3.14 1.09
N VAL A 37 13.93 3.40 2.39
CA VAL A 37 12.98 2.72 3.30
C VAL A 37 11.55 3.10 2.91
N ILE A 38 11.28 4.39 2.72
CA ILE A 38 9.93 4.87 2.35
C ILE A 38 9.50 4.34 0.96
N GLU A 39 10.41 4.32 -0.02
CA GLU A 39 10.16 3.72 -1.35
C GLU A 39 9.85 2.23 -1.27
N LYS A 40 10.56 1.49 -0.40
CA LYS A 40 10.29 0.07 -0.16
C LYS A 40 8.92 -0.12 0.50
N ASP A 41 8.60 0.66 1.53
CA ASP A 41 7.32 0.56 2.22
C ASP A 41 6.15 0.83 1.25
N GLN A 42 6.26 1.85 0.39
CA GLN A 42 5.28 2.07 -0.68
C GLN A 42 5.11 0.85 -1.59
N ALA A 43 6.22 0.24 -2.03
CA ALA A 43 6.19 -0.92 -2.91
C ALA A 43 5.58 -2.17 -2.22
N ASP A 44 5.80 -2.33 -0.91
CA ASP A 44 5.20 -3.39 -0.12
C ASP A 44 3.66 -3.26 -0.11
N GLU A 45 3.13 -2.03 0.02
CA GLU A 45 1.68 -1.79 -0.03
C GLU A 45 1.06 -2.07 -1.40
N ASP A 46 1.74 -1.74 -2.49
CA ASP A 46 1.32 -2.18 -3.83
C ASP A 46 1.28 -3.73 -3.93
N GLY A 47 2.27 -4.40 -3.33
CA GLY A 47 2.31 -5.86 -3.19
C GLY A 47 1.12 -6.42 -2.41
N HIS A 48 0.77 -5.79 -1.28
CA HIS A 48 -0.40 -6.15 -0.46
C HIS A 48 -1.70 -6.02 -1.25
N ILE A 49 -1.90 -4.91 -1.98
CA ILE A 49 -3.06 -4.69 -2.85
C ILE A 49 -3.20 -5.82 -3.87
N HIS A 50 -2.11 -6.16 -4.57
CA HIS A 50 -2.12 -7.24 -5.56
C HIS A 50 -2.53 -8.58 -4.92
N ARG A 51 -1.93 -8.91 -3.77
CA ARG A 51 -2.21 -10.16 -3.06
C ARG A 51 -3.66 -10.24 -2.58
N TRP A 52 -4.21 -9.16 -2.04
CA TRP A 52 -5.59 -9.13 -1.54
C TRP A 52 -6.61 -9.17 -2.67
N ARG A 53 -6.33 -8.51 -3.81
CA ARG A 53 -7.16 -8.66 -5.03
C ARG A 53 -7.22 -10.12 -5.48
N ALA A 54 -6.08 -10.81 -5.51
CA ALA A 54 -6.03 -12.22 -5.87
C ALA A 54 -6.79 -13.13 -4.87
N MET A 55 -6.77 -12.81 -3.57
CA MET A 55 -7.55 -13.54 -2.56
C MET A 55 -9.06 -13.25 -2.67
N LEU A 56 -9.45 -12.00 -2.96
CA LEU A 56 -10.85 -11.61 -3.12
C LEU A 56 -11.52 -12.30 -4.32
N GLN A 57 -10.79 -12.48 -5.43
CA GLN A 57 -11.28 -13.20 -6.61
C GLN A 57 -11.57 -14.68 -6.31
N LYS A 58 -10.90 -15.26 -5.30
CA LYS A 58 -11.06 -16.66 -4.87
C LYS A 58 -12.06 -16.83 -3.71
N ALA A 59 -12.70 -15.75 -3.25
CA ALA A 59 -13.51 -15.73 -2.03
C ALA A 59 -15.02 -15.84 -2.28
#